data_AF-A0A920IR73-F1
#
_entry.id   AF-A0A920IR73-F1
#
_cell.length_a   1.000
_cell.length_b   1.000
_cell.length_c   1.000
_cell.angle_alpha   90.00
_cell.angle_beta   90.00
_cell.angle_gamma   90.00
#
_symmetry.space_group_name_H-M   'P 1'
#
loop_
_entity.id
_entity.type
_entity.pdbx_description
1 polymer ?
#
loop_
_entity_poly.entity_id
_entity_poly.type
_entity_poly.pdbx_seq_one_letter_code
_entity_poly.pdbx_strand_id
1 'polypeptide(L)'
;MTEVGSKRAYTKDEFESLIPMYGSGPDTNSTGSGYLSKVDFIDILQYADNRNIKIIPQISFPSHIRSAIISMDEGIKSIWS
;
A
#
# COMPACT_ATOMS: atom_id res chain seq x y z
N MET A 1 -4.92 2.28 6.16
CA MET A 1 -3.67 2.39 5.35
C MET A 1 -3.73 1.53 4.09
N THR A 2 -3.93 0.22 4.20
CA THR A 2 -4.01 -0.65 3.01
C THR A 2 -5.27 -0.40 2.18
N GLU A 3 -6.39 -0.05 2.81
CA GLU A 3 -7.68 0.13 2.15
C GLU A 3 -7.68 1.10 0.94
N VAL A 4 -6.92 2.19 1.03
CA VAL A 4 -6.73 3.20 -0.04
C VAL A 4 -5.33 3.10 -0.62
N GLY A 5 -4.30 3.12 0.23
CA GLY A 5 -2.89 3.23 -0.19
C GLY A 5 -2.33 2.01 -0.92
N SER A 6 -3.03 0.86 -0.90
CA SER A 6 -2.62 -0.32 -1.66
C SER A 6 -3.31 -0.44 -3.02
N LYS A 7 -4.24 0.46 -3.36
CA LYS A 7 -5.02 0.41 -4.59
C LYS A 7 -4.63 1.56 -5.50
N ARG A 8 -4.42 1.27 -6.78
CA ARG A 8 -4.20 2.25 -7.83
C ARG A 8 -5.23 2.03 -8.93
N ALA A 9 -6.14 2.99 -9.08
CA ALA A 9 -7.23 2.94 -10.03
C ALA A 9 -7.67 4.35 -10.42
N TYR A 10 -8.47 4.47 -11.47
CA TYR A 10 -9.01 5.76 -11.85
C TYR A 10 -9.86 6.33 -10.70
N THR A 11 -9.53 7.54 -10.26
CA THR A 11 -10.18 8.25 -9.16
C THR A 11 -10.20 9.75 -9.44
N LYS A 12 -11.18 10.46 -8.90
CA LYS A 12 -11.30 11.92 -9.06
C LYS A 12 -10.63 12.70 -7.94
N ASP A 13 -10.58 12.12 -6.75
CA ASP A 13 -10.22 12.78 -5.49
C ASP A 13 -9.29 11.95 -4.59
N GLU A 14 -8.86 10.77 -5.06
CA GLU A 14 -8.03 9.81 -4.33
C GLU A 14 -8.68 9.24 -3.04
N PHE A 15 -10.01 9.29 -2.93
CA PHE A 15 -10.74 8.83 -1.74
C PHE A 15 -10.70 7.30 -1.57
N GLU A 16 -10.95 6.55 -2.64
CA GLU A 16 -11.04 5.08 -2.59
C GLU A 16 -9.76 4.38 -3.08
N SER A 17 -8.89 5.10 -3.78
CA SER A 17 -7.66 4.57 -4.38
C SER A 17 -6.70 5.70 -4.75
N LEU A 18 -5.42 5.39 -4.88
CA LEU A 18 -4.42 6.29 -5.45
C LEU A 18 -4.56 6.38 -6.97
N ILE A 19 -4.07 7.48 -7.56
CA ILE A 19 -3.99 7.57 -9.02
C ILE A 19 -3.14 6.44 -9.64
N PRO A 20 -3.52 5.94 -10.84
CA PRO A 20 -2.75 4.94 -11.56
C PRO A 20 -1.34 5.42 -11.88
N MET A 21 -0.34 4.54 -11.78
CA MET A 21 1.04 4.83 -12.16
C MET A 21 1.65 3.63 -12.89
N TYR A 22 2.69 3.87 -13.67
CA TYR A 22 3.46 2.83 -14.39
C TYR A 22 2.63 1.96 -15.35
N GLY A 23 1.57 2.53 -15.95
CA GLY A 23 0.74 1.81 -16.92
C GLY A 23 -0.16 0.74 -16.29
N SER A 24 -0.49 0.84 -14.99
CA SER A 24 -1.38 -0.09 -14.29
C SER A 24 -2.83 -0.10 -14.80
N GLY A 25 -3.21 0.79 -15.72
CA GLY A 25 -4.58 0.89 -16.22
C GLY A 25 -5.55 1.49 -15.18
N PRO A 26 -6.84 1.60 -15.52
CA PRO A 26 -7.84 2.26 -14.68
C PRO A 26 -8.38 1.37 -13.56
N ASP A 27 -8.16 0.06 -13.62
CA ASP A 27 -8.78 -0.91 -12.72
C ASP A 27 -7.94 -1.18 -11.45
N THR A 28 -8.63 -1.50 -10.37
CA THR A 28 -8.00 -1.85 -9.07
C THR A 28 -7.31 -3.21 -9.09
N ASN A 29 -7.67 -4.10 -10.01
CA ASN A 29 -7.03 -5.41 -10.17
C ASN A 29 -5.88 -5.34 -11.18
N SER A 30 -4.90 -4.49 -10.85
CA SER A 30 -3.77 -4.19 -11.71
C SER A 30 -2.44 -4.49 -11.02
N THR A 31 -1.37 -4.62 -11.81
CA THR A 31 0.00 -4.83 -11.30
C THR A 31 0.51 -3.70 -10.39
N GLY A 32 -0.16 -2.55 -10.40
CA GLY A 32 0.13 -1.42 -9.51
C GLY A 32 -0.55 -1.48 -8.15
N SER A 33 -1.40 -2.48 -7.90
CA SER A 33 -2.21 -2.62 -6.69
C SER A 33 -1.91 -3.92 -5.94
N GLY A 34 -2.05 -3.89 -4.62
CA GLY A 34 -1.84 -5.04 -3.73
C GLY A 34 -1.09 -4.69 -2.45
N TYR A 35 -1.14 -5.58 -1.48
CA TYR A 35 -0.39 -5.49 -0.23
C TYR A 35 -0.11 -6.88 0.32
N LEU A 36 0.89 -7.01 1.19
CA LEU A 36 1.10 -8.21 1.99
C LEU A 36 0.19 -8.17 3.20
N SER A 37 -0.63 -9.20 3.40
CA SER A 37 -1.34 -9.35 4.66
C SER A 37 -0.36 -9.62 5.81
N LYS A 38 -0.83 -9.49 7.05
CA LYS A 38 0.00 -9.81 8.22
C LYS A 38 0.48 -11.27 8.18
N VAL A 39 -0.38 -12.19 7.73
CA VAL A 39 -0.05 -13.61 7.61
C VAL A 39 1.02 -13.80 6.54
N ASP A 40 0.83 -13.24 5.34
CA ASP A 40 1.81 -13.34 4.25
C ASP A 40 3.19 -12.79 4.67
N PHE A 41 3.20 -11.67 5.41
CA PHE A 41 4.44 -11.09 5.91
C PHE A 41 5.14 -12.00 6.92
N ILE A 42 4.40 -12.61 7.85
CA ILE A 42 4.95 -13.57 8.80
C ILE A 42 5.50 -14.80 8.07
N ASP A 43 4.79 -15.31 7.08
CA ASP A 43 5.21 -16.48 6.29
C ASP A 43 6.51 -16.19 5.53
N ILE A 44 6.64 -14.98 4.95
CA ILE A 44 7.88 -14.53 4.30
C ILE A 44 9.04 -14.47 5.31
N LEU A 45 8.81 -13.93 6.52
CA LEU A 45 9.84 -13.88 7.56
C LEU A 45 10.29 -15.28 7.98
N GLN A 46 9.35 -16.20 8.21
CA GLN A 46 9.66 -17.58 8.57
C GLN A 46 10.39 -18.33 7.45
N TYR A 47 9.96 -18.13 6.20
CA TYR A 47 10.58 -18.73 5.03
C TYR A 47 12.05 -18.28 4.84
N ALA A 48 12.32 -17.01 5.11
CA ALA A 48 13.66 -16.42 5.04
C ALA A 48 14.54 -16.86 6.21
N ASP A 49 13.99 -16.92 7.43
CA ASP A 49 14.70 -17.38 8.63
C ASP A 49 15.18 -18.82 8.47
N ASN A 50 14.33 -19.70 7.93
CA ASN A 50 14.66 -21.08 7.57
C ASN A 50 15.82 -21.21 6.54
N ARG A 51 16.18 -20.11 5.86
CA ARG A 51 17.29 -20.03 4.90
C ARG A 51 18.45 -19.19 5.40
N ASN A 52 18.45 -18.82 6.69
CA ASN A 52 19.41 -17.92 7.30
C ASN A 52 19.48 -16.54 6.61
N ILE A 53 18.36 -16.10 6.03
CA ILE A 53 18.23 -14.79 5.39
C ILE A 53 17.54 -13.83 6.37
N LYS A 54 18.22 -12.73 6.72
CA LYS A 54 17.65 -11.67 7.55
C LYS A 54 16.91 -10.65 6.68
N ILE A 55 15.60 -10.54 6.88
CA ILE A 55 14.78 -9.50 6.26
C ILE A 55 14.81 -8.25 7.14
N ILE A 56 15.14 -7.10 6.54
CA ILE A 56 15.07 -5.78 7.19
C ILE A 56 13.98 -4.98 6.46
N PRO A 57 12.85 -4.67 7.12
CA PRO A 57 11.80 -3.89 6.49
C PRO A 57 12.27 -2.43 6.31
N GLN A 58 11.90 -1.83 5.19
CA GLN A 58 12.16 -0.42 4.91
C GLN A 58 10.84 0.34 4.80
N ILE A 59 10.73 1.42 5.58
CA ILE A 59 9.64 2.40 5.48
C ILE A 59 10.30 3.75 5.16
N SER A 60 9.97 4.33 4.01
CA SER A 60 10.60 5.57 3.53
C SER A 60 9.94 6.81 4.15
N PHE A 61 10.74 7.62 4.86
CA PHE A 61 10.34 8.89 5.48
C PHE A 61 11.54 9.87 5.50
N PRO A 62 11.37 11.19 5.27
CA PRO A 62 10.12 11.92 5.00
C PRO A 62 9.69 11.95 3.53
N SER A 63 10.59 11.57 2.61
CA SER A 63 10.30 11.50 1.17
C SER A 63 9.67 10.15 0.78
N HIS A 64 8.96 10.12 -0.35
CA HIS A 64 8.29 8.94 -0.94
C HIS A 64 7.19 8.28 -0.09
N ILE A 65 6.52 9.06 0.76
CA ILE A 65 5.46 8.58 1.67
C ILE A 65 4.03 8.89 1.17
N ARG A 66 3.86 9.20 -0.12
CA ARG A 66 2.59 9.68 -0.69
C ARG A 66 1.42 8.72 -0.43
N SER A 67 1.62 7.42 -0.59
CA SER A 67 0.56 6.41 -0.35
C SER A 67 0.05 6.43 1.09
N ALA A 68 0.94 6.64 2.05
CA ALA A 68 0.61 6.75 3.46
C ALA A 68 -0.08 8.08 3.79
N ILE A 69 0.38 9.21 3.23
CA ILE A 69 -0.26 10.53 3.44
C ILE A 69 -1.72 10.49 2.99
N ILE A 70 -1.98 10.05 1.77
CA ILE A 70 -3.35 10.02 1.22
C ILE A 70 -4.24 9.08 2.04
N SER A 71 -3.73 7.89 2.40
CA SER A 71 -4.47 6.97 3.26
C SER A 71 -4.81 7.54 4.65
N MET A 72 -3.96 8.42 5.18
CA MET A 72 -4.19 9.07 6.47
C MET A 72 -5.16 10.24 6.35
N ASP A 73 -5.05 11.04 5.28
CA ASP A 73 -5.99 12.12 4.98
C ASP A 73 -7.42 11.58 4.83
N GLU A 74 -7.57 10.45 4.15
CA GLU A 74 -8.84 9.74 4.05
C GLU A 74 -9.37 9.22 5.39
N GLY A 75 -8.49 8.63 6.21
CA GLY A 75 -8.85 8.24 7.57
C GLY A 75 -9.32 9.42 8.42
N ILE A 76 -8.71 10.59 8.26
CA ILE A 76 -9.12 11.82 8.95
C ILE A 76 -10.49 12.26 8.44
N LYS A 77 -10.70 12.39 7.13
CA LYS A 77 -11.99 12.80 6.55
C LYS A 77 -13.14 11.89 6.99
N SER A 78 -12.92 10.57 7.02
CA SER A 78 -13.93 9.61 7.46
C SER A 78 -14.34 9.75 8.94
N ILE A 79 -13.46 10.25 9.82
CA ILE A 79 -13.78 10.48 11.23
C ILE A 79 -14.68 11.71 11.40
N TRP A 80 -14.57 12.69 10.52
CA TRP A 80 -15.26 13.98 10.62
C TRP A 80 -16.51 14.11 9.72
N SER A 81 -16.88 13.03 9.01
CA SER A 81 -18.12 12.91 8.24
C SER A 81 -19.18 12.14 9.00
#